data_AF-A0A835H507-F1
#
_entry.id   AF-A0A835H507-F1
#
_cell.length_a   1.000
_cell.length_b   1.000
_cell.length_c   1.000
_cell.angle_alpha   90.00
_cell.angle_beta   90.00
_cell.angle_gamma   90.00
#
_symmetry.space_group_name_H-M   'P 1'
#
loop_
_entity.id
_entity.type
_entity.pdbx_description
1 polymer ?
#
loop_
_entity_poly.entity_id
_entity_poly.type
_entity_poly.pdbx_seq_one_letter_code
_entity_poly.pdbx_strand_id
1 'polypeptide(L)'
;MEAISKARSDENDEQICVVRTPNFSNIARDYGCSSNEENTASDASYTSWIKRHPSALSMFDRMMTPAKGKRVVFLDYDGTLSPIVEDPSCAFMSDSMRSVVPEVARYFPTAIISGRSRDKVQYF
;
A
#
# COMPACT_ATOMS: atom_id res chain seq x y z
N MET A 1 -41.55 -14.25 27.88
CA MET A 1 -41.24 -13.07 28.71
C MET A 1 -40.33 -12.17 27.90
N GLU A 2 -40.58 -10.86 27.93
CA GLU A 2 -39.63 -9.80 27.58
C GLU A 2 -38.48 -9.74 28.62
N ALA A 3 -37.34 -9.07 28.41
CA ALA A 3 -36.62 -8.73 27.17
C ALA A 3 -35.09 -8.69 27.53
N ILE A 4 -34.22 -7.70 27.33
CA ILE A 4 -34.21 -6.31 26.80
C ILE A 4 -32.96 -6.19 25.89
N SER A 5 -32.97 -5.27 24.92
CA SER A 5 -31.86 -5.03 23.99
C SER A 5 -30.60 -4.42 24.63
N LYS A 6 -29.45 -4.58 23.95
CA LYS A 6 -28.46 -3.50 23.84
C LYS A 6 -27.67 -3.59 22.55
N ALA A 7 -27.89 -2.62 21.66
CA ALA A 7 -26.97 -2.39 20.54
C ALA A 7 -25.71 -1.68 21.06
N ARG A 8 -24.56 -2.06 20.51
CA ARG A 8 -23.38 -1.19 20.41
C ARG A 8 -22.82 -1.32 19.02
N SER A 9 -22.79 -0.20 18.32
CA SER A 9 -22.06 -0.04 17.07
C SER A 9 -20.57 0.10 17.40
N ASP A 10 -19.73 -0.66 16.71
CA ASP A 10 -18.31 -0.39 16.54
C ASP A 10 -18.01 -0.65 15.06
N GLU A 11 -18.53 0.22 14.19
CA GLU A 11 -18.23 0.24 12.75
C GLU A 11 -16.80 0.74 12.52
N ASN A 12 -15.83 -0.10 12.88
CA ASN A 12 -14.46 0.01 12.38
C ASN A 12 -14.35 -0.85 11.12
N ASP A 13 -14.91 -0.35 10.01
CA ASP A 13 -14.36 -0.67 8.70
C ASP A 13 -12.91 -0.17 8.72
N GLU A 14 -11.96 -1.07 9.03
CA GLU A 14 -10.56 -0.84 8.66
C GLU A 14 -10.53 -0.74 7.15
N GLN A 15 -10.59 0.51 6.67
CA GLN A 15 -10.47 0.83 5.27
C GLN A 15 -9.05 0.46 4.84
N ILE A 16 -8.89 -0.78 4.38
CA ILE A 16 -7.67 -1.26 3.76
C ILE A 16 -7.35 -0.26 2.67
N CYS A 17 -6.29 0.52 2.88
CA CYS A 17 -5.76 1.46 1.91
C CYS A 17 -5.07 0.70 0.76
N VAL A 18 -5.85 -0.15 0.07
CA VAL A 18 -5.69 -0.35 -1.35
C VAL A 18 -5.71 1.05 -1.95
N VAL A 19 -4.53 1.55 -2.28
CA VAL A 19 -4.38 2.74 -3.12
C VAL A 19 -4.92 2.32 -4.49
N ARG A 20 -6.25 2.40 -4.61
CA ARG A 20 -6.96 2.33 -5.88
C ARG A 20 -6.36 3.45 -6.71
N THR A 21 -5.48 3.08 -7.64
CA THR A 21 -4.95 3.99 -8.65
C THR A 21 -6.14 4.75 -9.23
N PRO A 22 -6.27 6.06 -9.00
CA PRO A 22 -7.54 6.74 -9.10
C PRO A 22 -8.04 6.61 -10.53
N ASN A 23 -9.32 6.25 -10.69
CA ASN A 23 -9.88 6.02 -12.00
C ASN A 23 -9.90 7.36 -12.75
N PHE A 24 -9.00 7.51 -13.72
CA PHE A 24 -8.48 8.81 -14.18
C PHE A 24 -9.53 9.80 -14.71
N SER A 25 -10.75 9.34 -15.00
CA SER A 25 -11.87 10.18 -15.45
C SER A 25 -12.58 10.98 -14.34
N ASN A 26 -12.43 10.62 -13.05
CA ASN A 26 -13.37 11.06 -12.00
C ASN A 26 -12.80 12.02 -10.94
N ILE A 27 -11.48 12.27 -10.90
CA ILE A 27 -10.87 13.14 -9.86
C ILE A 27 -11.44 14.58 -9.89
N ALA A 28 -11.81 15.07 -11.08
CA ALA A 28 -12.20 16.46 -11.32
C ALA A 28 -13.61 16.87 -10.82
N ARG A 29 -14.30 16.04 -10.02
CA ARG A 29 -15.68 16.31 -9.57
C ARG A 29 -15.84 16.71 -8.11
N ASP A 30 -15.03 16.17 -7.21
CA ASP A 30 -15.26 16.32 -5.76
C ASP A 30 -14.50 17.52 -5.16
N TYR A 31 -13.50 18.06 -5.86
CA TYR A 31 -12.82 19.31 -5.52
C TYR A 31 -13.33 20.48 -6.36
N GLY A 32 -14.44 21.06 -5.92
CA GLY A 32 -15.03 22.25 -6.56
C GLY A 32 -14.18 23.51 -6.37
N CYS A 33 -13.23 23.77 -7.27
CA CYS A 33 -12.51 25.04 -7.37
C CYS A 33 -12.65 25.62 -8.80
N SER A 34 -13.16 26.85 -8.90
CA SER A 34 -13.58 27.45 -10.17
C SER A 34 -12.58 28.50 -10.69
N SER A 35 -11.46 28.04 -11.25
CA SER A 35 -10.56 28.87 -12.08
C SER A 35 -9.80 28.01 -13.08
N ASN A 36 -9.88 28.34 -14.36
CA ASN A 36 -9.21 27.61 -15.45
C ASN A 36 -7.78 28.13 -15.70
N GLU A 37 -7.06 27.40 -16.56
CA GLU A 37 -5.83 27.78 -17.29
C GLU A 37 -4.43 27.43 -16.71
N GLU A 38 -4.21 27.32 -15.39
CA GLU A 38 -2.85 26.97 -14.88
C GLU A 38 -2.48 25.46 -14.94
N ASN A 39 -3.45 24.53 -15.01
CA ASN A 39 -3.20 23.08 -14.86
C ASN A 39 -2.47 22.39 -16.04
N THR A 40 -2.27 23.05 -17.19
CA THR A 40 -1.75 22.36 -18.39
C THR A 40 -0.25 22.05 -18.34
N ALA A 41 0.54 22.89 -17.65
CA ALA A 41 1.99 22.74 -17.55
C ALA A 41 2.41 21.70 -16.50
N SER A 42 1.67 21.61 -15.39
CA SER A 42 1.89 20.61 -14.33
C SER A 42 1.65 19.18 -14.86
N ASP A 43 0.53 18.95 -15.54
CA ASP A 43 0.20 17.65 -16.14
C ASP A 43 1.22 17.19 -17.19
N ALA A 44 1.70 18.12 -18.03
CA ALA A 44 2.76 17.83 -19.01
C ALA A 44 4.09 17.44 -18.34
N SER A 45 4.48 18.15 -17.28
CA SER A 45 5.68 17.88 -16.48
C SER A 45 5.58 16.52 -15.78
N TYR A 46 4.47 16.25 -15.09
CA TYR A 46 4.22 14.98 -14.42
C TYR A 46 4.17 13.80 -15.40
N THR A 47 3.52 13.97 -16.56
CA THR A 47 3.52 12.96 -17.64
C THR A 47 4.94 12.66 -18.15
N SER A 48 5.81 13.67 -18.23
CA SER A 48 7.23 13.48 -18.58
C SER A 48 7.99 12.72 -17.49
N TRP A 49 7.71 13.01 -16.21
CA TRP A 49 8.30 12.31 -15.07
C TRP A 49 7.90 10.82 -15.04
N ILE A 50 6.61 10.51 -15.21
CA ILE A 50 6.11 9.11 -15.24
C ILE A 50 6.69 8.32 -16.43
N LYS A 51 6.90 8.95 -17.59
CA LYS A 51 7.58 8.33 -18.74
C LYS A 51 9.04 7.97 -18.44
N ARG A 52 9.71 8.70 -17.54
CA ARG A 52 11.09 8.42 -17.10
C ARG A 52 11.17 7.43 -15.93
N HIS A 53 10.15 7.40 -15.07
CA HIS A 53 10.09 6.57 -13.87
C HIS A 53 8.83 5.70 -13.89
N PRO A 54 8.74 4.72 -14.81
CA PRO A 54 7.56 3.87 -14.94
C PRO A 54 7.38 2.98 -13.71
N SER A 55 6.14 2.84 -13.25
CA SER A 55 5.80 1.98 -12.10
C SER A 55 6.14 0.51 -12.39
N ALA A 56 6.85 -0.13 -11.46
CA ALA A 56 7.15 -1.56 -11.53
C ALA A 56 5.88 -2.42 -11.57
N LEU A 57 4.79 -1.99 -10.93
CA LEU A 57 3.49 -2.66 -10.99
C LEU A 57 2.85 -2.54 -12.39
N SER A 58 2.93 -1.38 -13.02
CA SER A 58 2.49 -1.18 -14.42
C SER A 58 3.37 -1.91 -15.44
N MET A 59 4.57 -2.35 -15.04
CA MET A 59 5.49 -3.16 -15.84
C MET A 59 5.55 -4.63 -15.40
N PHE A 60 4.67 -5.07 -14.49
CA PHE A 60 4.83 -6.33 -13.75
C PHE A 60 5.02 -7.54 -14.67
N ASP A 61 4.13 -7.79 -15.63
CA ASP A 61 4.24 -8.96 -16.53
C ASP A 61 5.53 -8.96 -17.37
N ARG A 62 5.99 -7.77 -17.77
CA ARG A 62 7.25 -7.57 -18.52
C ARG A 62 8.48 -7.83 -17.64
N MET A 63 8.42 -7.51 -16.35
CA MET A 63 9.46 -7.86 -15.37
C MET A 63 9.39 -9.35 -14.98
N MET A 64 8.20 -9.92 -14.91
CA MET A 64 7.96 -11.27 -14.40
C MET A 64 8.23 -12.36 -15.45
N THR A 65 8.04 -12.05 -16.73
CA THR A 65 8.34 -12.95 -17.86
C THR A 65 9.76 -13.54 -17.81
N PRO A 66 10.85 -12.73 -17.71
CA PRO A 66 12.21 -13.26 -17.56
C PRO A 66 12.50 -13.87 -16.17
N ALA A 67 11.71 -13.53 -15.14
CA ALA A 67 11.83 -14.08 -13.78
C ALA A 67 11.11 -15.44 -13.60
N LYS A 68 10.49 -15.99 -14.65
CA LYS A 68 9.73 -17.24 -14.60
C LYS A 68 10.58 -18.40 -14.05
N GLY A 69 10.10 -18.99 -12.94
CA GLY A 69 10.78 -20.08 -12.23
C GLY A 69 11.85 -19.64 -11.20
N LYS A 70 12.20 -18.35 -11.13
CA LYS A 70 13.17 -17.80 -10.16
C LYS A 70 12.48 -16.78 -9.24
N ARG A 71 11.69 -17.29 -8.29
CA ARG A 71 10.81 -16.47 -7.43
C ARG A 71 11.20 -16.58 -5.96
N VAL A 72 11.82 -15.52 -5.46
CA VAL A 72 12.13 -15.26 -4.04
C VAL A 72 11.60 -13.86 -3.75
N VAL A 73 10.95 -13.66 -2.60
CA VAL A 73 10.36 -12.38 -2.23
C VAL A 73 11.21 -11.73 -1.13
N PHE A 74 11.65 -10.51 -1.38
CA PHE A 74 12.32 -9.68 -0.38
C PHE A 74 11.42 -8.48 -0.08
N LEU A 75 11.15 -8.23 1.20
CA LEU A 75 10.27 -7.17 1.66
C LEU A 75 11.08 -6.25 2.57
N ASP A 76 11.08 -4.94 2.32
CA ASP A 76 11.48 -3.97 3.33
C ASP A 76 10.39 -3.88 4.41
N TYR A 77 10.70 -3.31 5.57
CA TYR A 77 9.76 -3.14 6.67
C TYR A 77 9.16 -1.73 6.70
N ASP A 78 10.00 -0.70 6.88
CA ASP A 78 9.55 0.67 7.13
C ASP A 78 9.05 1.36 5.86
N GLY A 79 7.76 1.71 5.83
CA GLY A 79 7.11 2.26 4.63
C GLY A 79 6.71 1.22 3.59
N THR A 80 6.87 -0.08 3.88
CA THR A 80 6.45 -1.20 3.01
C THR A 80 5.48 -2.16 3.71
N LEU A 81 5.82 -2.61 4.93
CA LEU A 81 4.95 -3.45 5.78
C LEU A 81 4.34 -2.68 6.95
N SER A 82 5.04 -1.65 7.43
CA SER A 82 4.50 -0.63 8.34
C SER A 82 4.38 0.73 7.62
N PRO A 83 3.54 1.66 8.09
CA PRO A 83 3.54 3.03 7.58
C PRO A 83 4.85 3.76 7.90
N ILE A 84 5.17 4.79 7.12
CA ILE A 84 6.22 5.77 7.47
C ILE A 84 5.68 6.64 8.61
N VAL A 85 6.44 6.76 9.70
CA VAL A 85 6.06 7.46 10.94
C VAL A 85 7.24 8.24 11.51
N GLU A 86 6.96 9.32 12.26
CA GLU A 86 7.99 10.19 12.86
C GLU A 86 8.78 9.50 13.98
N ASP A 87 8.09 8.75 14.86
CA ASP A 87 8.74 7.87 15.84
C ASP A 87 8.84 6.44 15.29
N PRO A 88 10.05 5.92 15.00
CA PRO A 88 10.24 4.54 14.58
C PRO A 88 9.71 3.51 15.59
N SER A 89 9.53 3.86 16.88
CA SER A 89 8.94 2.96 17.87
C SER A 89 7.51 2.55 17.53
N CYS A 90 6.76 3.43 16.84
CA CYS A 90 5.35 3.26 16.47
C CYS A 90 5.11 2.61 15.09
N ALA A 91 6.16 2.21 14.36
CA ALA A 91 6.00 1.61 13.03
C ALA A 91 5.60 0.12 13.14
N PHE A 92 4.31 -0.13 13.35
CA PHE A 92 3.73 -1.47 13.41
C PHE A 92 3.19 -1.91 12.04
N MET A 93 3.28 -3.20 11.74
CA MET A 93 2.56 -3.83 10.63
C MET A 93 1.08 -4.00 11.01
N SER A 94 0.15 -3.70 10.10
CA SER A 94 -1.30 -3.87 10.35
C SER A 94 -1.71 -5.34 10.30
N ASP A 95 -2.78 -5.72 10.99
CA ASP A 95 -3.22 -7.12 11.09
C ASP A 95 -3.60 -7.75 9.73
N SER A 96 -4.06 -6.92 8.78
CA SER A 96 -4.17 -7.28 7.37
C SER A 96 -2.82 -7.72 6.76
N MET A 97 -1.75 -6.93 6.95
CA MET A 97 -0.42 -7.27 6.44
C MET A 97 0.20 -8.46 7.19
N ARG A 98 -0.09 -8.62 8.49
CA ARG A 98 0.29 -9.81 9.28
C ARG A 98 -0.32 -11.09 8.75
N SER A 99 -1.50 -11.01 8.15
CA SER A 99 -2.17 -12.14 7.52
C SER A 99 -1.57 -12.46 6.14
N VAL A 100 -1.21 -11.42 5.37
CA VAL A 100 -0.69 -11.54 4.00
C VAL A 100 0.76 -12.05 3.93
N VAL A 101 1.68 -11.58 4.79
CA VAL A 101 3.10 -11.97 4.69
C VAL A 101 3.32 -13.48 4.87
N PRO A 102 2.68 -14.17 5.85
CA PRO A 102 2.73 -15.63 5.95
C PRO A 102 2.09 -16.34 4.76
N GLU A 103 1.04 -15.79 4.13
CA GLU A 103 0.45 -16.37 2.92
C GLU A 103 1.45 -16.37 1.76
N VAL A 104 2.11 -15.23 1.49
CA VAL A 104 3.16 -15.12 0.47
C VAL A 104 4.30 -16.12 0.75
N ALA A 105 4.71 -16.25 2.02
CA ALA A 105 5.75 -17.19 2.45
C ALA A 105 5.41 -18.68 2.24
N ARG A 106 4.12 -19.05 2.07
CA ARG A 106 3.71 -20.42 1.73
C ARG A 106 3.96 -20.77 0.26
N TYR A 107 4.08 -19.77 -0.62
CA TYR A 107 4.28 -19.96 -2.06
C TYR A 107 5.71 -19.68 -2.51
N PHE A 108 6.43 -18.77 -1.84
CA PHE A 108 7.78 -18.36 -2.21
C PHE A 108 8.69 -18.27 -0.98
N PRO A 109 9.98 -18.65 -1.09
CA PRO A 109 10.98 -18.26 -0.11
C PRO A 109 10.92 -16.74 0.07
N THR A 110 10.62 -16.30 1.29
CA THR A 110 10.30 -14.91 1.60
C THR A 110 11.14 -14.44 2.77
N ALA A 111 11.74 -13.25 2.67
CA ALA A 111 12.55 -12.66 3.73
C ALA A 111 12.18 -11.18 3.93
N ILE A 112 11.96 -10.80 5.19
CA ILE A 112 11.90 -9.39 5.58
C ILE A 112 13.34 -8.91 5.79
N ILE A 113 13.70 -7.82 5.13
CA ILE A 113 14.92 -7.06 5.33
C ILE A 113 14.53 -5.80 6.11
N SER A 114 15.31 -5.43 7.14
CA SER A 114 15.05 -4.23 7.93
C SER A 114 16.32 -3.74 8.60
N GLY A 115 16.43 -2.44 8.83
CA GLY A 115 17.45 -1.84 9.71
C GLY A 115 17.15 -1.97 11.20
N ARG A 116 15.98 -2.51 11.57
CA ARG A 116 15.53 -2.71 12.96
C ARG A 116 16.22 -3.92 13.61
N SER A 117 16.28 -3.93 14.94
CA SER A 117 16.64 -5.15 15.67
C SER A 117 15.61 -6.25 15.41
N ARG A 118 16.09 -7.50 15.25
CA ARG A 118 15.25 -8.67 14.95
C ARG A 118 14.09 -8.80 15.92
N ASP A 119 14.32 -8.55 17.20
CA ASP A 119 13.32 -8.71 18.25
C ASP A 119 12.12 -7.77 18.02
N LYS A 120 12.34 -6.52 17.56
CA LYS A 120 11.22 -5.64 17.17
C LYS A 120 10.44 -6.22 15.99
N VAL A 121 11.12 -6.67 14.93
CA VAL A 121 10.46 -7.23 13.73
C VAL A 121 9.77 -8.57 14.01
N GLN A 122 10.16 -9.29 15.08
CA GLN A 122 9.60 -10.59 15.45
C GLN A 122 8.45 -10.52 16.47
N TYR A 123 8.44 -9.52 17.37
CA TYR A 123 7.37 -9.32 18.36
C TYR A 123 6.28 -8.35 17.91
N PHE A 124 6.46 -7.71 16.75
CA PHE A 124 5.37 -7.08 16.03
C PHE A 124 4.73 -8.13 15.13
#